data_AF-A0A859IHV6-F1
#
_entry.id   AF-A0A859IHV6-F1
#
_cell.length_a   1.000
_cell.length_b   1.000
_cell.length_c   1.000
_cell.angle_alpha   90.00
_cell.angle_beta   90.00
_cell.angle_gamma   90.00
#
_symmetry.space_group_name_H-M   'P 1'
#
loop_
_entity.id
_entity.type
_entity.pdbx_description
1 polymer ?
#
loop_
_entity_poly.entity_id
_entity_poly.type
_entity_poly.pdbx_seq_one_letter_code
_entity_poly.pdbx_strand_id
1 'polypeptide(L)'
;MTEQTTQKKYELLKDDTVEHFGTTLYRIKALITFGLVGAGQLGGYIETEKNLDHSGNAWVHDNARVYGNARVFGNAMVYGNARVFGNAWMCGNARVYGNALAYGDACVYGDARVCGDAWVYGNARVCGDAMVRSFAVISERKMIFWASNVGSENGTLTVFNGKFGLIVTRGCFTGTVDEFLSKSKEVHDDKTHHEYKLLIEVAQSRILN
;
A
#
# COMPACT_ATOMS: atom_id res chain seq x y z
N MET A 1 40.24 -7.95 8.94
CA MET A 1 38.79 -7.69 8.87
C MET A 1 38.40 -7.86 7.42
N THR A 2 37.78 -8.99 7.07
CA THR A 2 37.24 -9.18 5.72
C THR A 2 36.00 -8.31 5.60
N GLU A 3 36.05 -7.30 4.73
CA GLU A 3 34.86 -6.59 4.30
C GLU A 3 33.90 -7.64 3.73
N GLN A 4 32.81 -7.93 4.46
CA GLN A 4 31.70 -8.68 3.91
C GLN A 4 31.07 -7.78 2.86
N THR A 5 31.49 -7.93 1.60
CA THR A 5 30.79 -7.34 0.46
C THR A 5 29.39 -7.94 0.47
N THR A 6 28.42 -7.19 0.97
CA THR A 6 27.02 -7.63 0.97
C THR A 6 26.62 -7.80 -0.49
N GLN A 7 26.25 -9.01 -0.88
CA GLN A 7 25.86 -9.32 -2.25
C GLN A 7 24.69 -8.41 -2.65
N LYS A 8 24.87 -7.61 -3.71
CA LYS A 8 23.81 -6.73 -4.20
C LYS A 8 22.66 -7.55 -4.79
N LYS A 9 21.43 -7.20 -4.40
CA LYS A 9 20.20 -7.78 -4.93
C LYS A 9 19.87 -7.32 -6.35
N TYR A 10 20.23 -6.09 -6.69
CA TYR A 10 19.92 -5.46 -7.96
C TYR A 10 20.94 -4.38 -8.32
N GLU A 11 20.93 -3.93 -9.56
CA GLU A 11 21.68 -2.79 -10.07
C GLU A 11 20.74 -1.70 -10.64
N LEU A 12 21.26 -0.47 -10.74
CA LEU A 12 20.60 0.66 -11.42
C LEU A 12 21.14 0.79 -12.84
N LEU A 13 20.27 0.68 -13.84
CA LEU A 13 20.63 0.83 -15.25
C LEU A 13 20.77 2.31 -15.60
N LYS A 14 21.95 2.74 -16.05
CA LYS A 14 22.26 4.15 -16.36
C LYS A 14 21.77 4.60 -17.73
N ASP A 15 21.47 3.65 -18.60
CA ASP A 15 20.96 3.81 -19.95
C ASP A 15 19.42 3.70 -20.05
N ASP A 16 18.74 3.14 -19.04
CA ASP A 16 17.28 3.14 -18.91
C ASP A 16 16.85 4.01 -17.73
N THR A 17 16.51 5.26 -18.05
CA THR A 17 16.14 6.29 -17.07
C THR A 17 14.86 7.00 -17.45
N VAL A 18 14.20 7.58 -16.45
CA VAL A 18 13.08 8.50 -16.63
C VAL A 18 13.28 9.77 -15.82
N GLU A 19 13.02 10.90 -16.43
CA GLU A 19 12.99 12.19 -15.74
C GLU A 19 11.64 12.40 -15.06
N HIS A 20 11.66 12.78 -13.79
CA HIS A 20 10.46 13.05 -13.01
C HIS A 20 10.69 14.22 -12.06
N PHE A 21 10.01 15.35 -12.30
CA PHE A 21 10.11 16.57 -11.48
C PHE A 21 11.55 17.07 -11.26
N GLY A 22 12.42 16.93 -12.27
CA GLY A 22 13.83 17.36 -12.19
C GLY A 22 14.76 16.34 -11.54
N THR A 23 14.28 15.13 -11.28
CA THR A 23 15.06 14.01 -10.75
C THR A 23 15.10 12.86 -11.76
N THR A 24 16.29 12.32 -11.99
CA THR A 24 16.50 11.11 -12.78
C THR A 24 16.22 9.87 -11.95
N LEU A 25 15.32 9.00 -12.43
CA LEU A 25 15.08 7.68 -11.85
C LEU A 25 15.65 6.60 -12.78
N TYR A 26 16.24 5.57 -12.19
CA TYR A 26 16.93 4.49 -12.89
C TYR A 26 16.10 3.22 -12.83
N ARG A 27 15.97 2.53 -13.97
CA ARG A 27 15.39 1.19 -14.02
C ARG A 27 16.22 0.26 -13.17
N ILE A 28 15.58 -0.58 -12.35
CA ILE A 28 16.27 -1.60 -11.58
C ILE A 28 16.32 -2.92 -12.34
N LYS A 29 17.43 -3.66 -12.20
CA LYS A 29 17.58 -5.02 -12.74
C LYS A 29 18.06 -5.95 -11.65
N ALA A 30 17.36 -7.06 -11.45
CA ALA A 30 17.74 -8.06 -10.46
C ALA A 30 19.07 -8.72 -10.82
N LEU A 31 19.98 -8.83 -9.85
CA LEU A 31 21.28 -9.51 -10.01
C LEU A 31 21.21 -10.98 -9.57
N ILE A 32 20.27 -11.31 -8.69
CA ILE A 32 20.04 -12.65 -8.16
C ILE A 32 18.55 -12.98 -8.20
N THR A 33 18.19 -14.26 -8.06
CA THR A 33 16.81 -14.69 -7.89
C THR A 33 16.40 -14.61 -6.41
N PHE A 34 15.24 -14.02 -6.11
CA PHE A 34 14.68 -13.90 -4.76
C PHE A 34 13.16 -13.77 -4.82
N GLY A 35 12.45 -14.37 -3.87
CA GLY A 35 10.98 -14.42 -3.89
C GLY A 35 10.44 -14.93 -5.23
N LEU A 36 9.71 -14.08 -5.95
CA LEU A 36 9.18 -14.35 -7.30
C LEU A 36 9.96 -13.63 -8.41
N VAL A 37 11.07 -12.96 -8.08
CA VAL A 37 11.89 -12.18 -9.03
C VAL A 37 13.07 -13.02 -9.48
N GLY A 38 13.20 -13.22 -10.80
CA GLY A 38 14.32 -13.96 -11.39
C GLY A 38 15.55 -13.08 -11.62
N ALA A 39 16.75 -13.66 -11.55
CA ALA A 39 17.98 -12.97 -11.94
C ALA A 39 17.88 -12.43 -13.39
N GLY A 40 18.31 -11.18 -13.59
CA GLY A 40 18.21 -10.46 -14.85
C GLY A 40 16.86 -9.78 -15.12
N GLN A 41 15.84 -10.02 -14.30
CA GLN A 41 14.52 -9.42 -14.46
C GLN A 41 14.56 -7.90 -14.21
N LEU A 42 13.92 -7.14 -15.11
CA LEU A 42 13.71 -5.70 -14.96
C LEU A 42 12.56 -5.42 -13.98
N GLY A 43 12.75 -4.41 -13.14
CA GLY A 43 11.71 -3.87 -12.24
C GLY A 43 11.21 -2.50 -12.70
N GLY A 44 10.71 -1.71 -11.75
CA GLY A 44 10.36 -0.31 -11.95
C GLY A 44 11.56 0.61 -11.82
N TYR A 45 11.31 1.86 -11.41
CA TYR A 45 12.31 2.92 -11.36
C TYR A 45 12.53 3.41 -9.93
N ILE A 46 13.79 3.58 -9.54
CA ILE A 46 14.15 4.21 -8.27
C ILE A 46 15.19 5.31 -8.45
N GLU A 47 15.21 6.30 -7.55
CA GLU A 47 16.20 7.39 -7.61
C GLU A 47 17.59 6.93 -7.16
N THR A 48 17.66 6.26 -6.02
CA THR A 48 18.91 5.79 -5.40
C THR A 48 18.72 4.41 -4.76
N GLU A 49 19.83 3.72 -4.46
CA GLU A 49 19.78 2.44 -3.73
C GLU A 49 19.18 2.56 -2.32
N LYS A 50 19.06 3.77 -1.76
CA LYS A 50 18.36 3.98 -0.47
C LYS A 50 16.86 3.74 -0.56
N ASN A 51 16.28 3.81 -1.76
CA ASN A 51 14.84 3.71 -1.95
C ASN A 51 14.31 2.27 -1.88
N LEU A 52 15.16 1.29 -2.17
CA LEU A 52 14.80 -0.12 -2.17
C LEU A 52 15.89 -0.95 -1.49
N ASP A 53 15.54 -1.59 -0.39
CA ASP A 53 16.52 -2.33 0.42
C ASP A 53 17.08 -3.55 -0.35
N HIS A 54 18.38 -3.84 -0.18
CA HIS A 54 19.02 -5.01 -0.79
C HIS A 54 18.72 -6.32 -0.05
N SER A 55 18.23 -6.27 1.19
CA SER A 55 17.75 -7.43 1.95
C SER A 55 16.26 -7.73 1.66
N GLY A 56 15.83 -8.93 2.04
CA GLY A 56 14.45 -9.37 1.87
C GLY A 56 13.97 -9.42 0.42
N ASN A 57 12.65 -9.60 0.24
CA ASN A 57 12.02 -9.78 -1.07
C ASN A 57 11.33 -8.53 -1.61
N ALA A 58 11.55 -7.37 -0.99
CA ALA A 58 10.96 -6.13 -1.45
C ALA A 58 11.38 -5.82 -2.89
N TRP A 59 10.43 -5.38 -3.72
CA TRP A 59 10.65 -5.11 -5.13
C TRP A 59 9.71 -4.06 -5.71
N VAL A 60 10.22 -3.33 -6.70
CA VAL A 60 9.46 -2.38 -7.52
C VAL A 60 9.31 -3.01 -8.90
N HIS A 61 8.08 -3.24 -9.36
CA HIS A 61 7.78 -3.83 -10.67
C HIS A 61 7.25 -2.77 -11.66
N ASP A 62 7.10 -3.18 -12.92
CA ASP A 62 6.38 -2.44 -13.97
C ASP A 62 6.88 -1.00 -14.18
N ASN A 63 5.98 -0.01 -14.13
CA ASN A 63 6.28 1.41 -14.27
C ASN A 63 6.28 2.13 -12.91
N ALA A 64 6.27 1.38 -11.81
CA ALA A 64 6.21 1.97 -10.48
C ALA A 64 7.50 2.76 -10.18
N ARG A 65 7.36 3.79 -9.36
CA ARG A 65 8.44 4.75 -9.07
C ARG A 65 8.62 4.92 -7.57
N VAL A 66 9.85 4.80 -7.08
CA VAL A 66 10.20 5.07 -5.68
C VAL A 66 11.35 6.07 -5.61
N TYR A 67 11.11 7.24 -5.02
CA TYR A 67 12.06 8.35 -5.08
C TYR A 67 11.97 9.28 -3.85
N GLY A 68 12.85 10.28 -3.77
CA GLY A 68 13.05 11.09 -2.58
C GLY A 68 13.66 10.27 -1.44
N ASN A 69 13.20 10.53 -0.22
CA ASN A 69 13.62 9.79 0.98
C ASN A 69 12.80 8.52 1.25
N ALA A 70 11.91 8.13 0.33
CA ALA A 70 11.03 6.98 0.52
C ALA A 70 11.85 5.70 0.60
N ARG A 71 11.38 4.72 1.40
CA ARG A 71 12.07 3.44 1.62
C ARG A 71 11.11 2.28 1.51
N VAL A 72 11.45 1.30 0.67
CA VAL A 72 10.73 0.04 0.50
C VAL A 72 11.64 -1.12 0.93
N PHE A 73 11.19 -1.91 1.90
CA PHE A 73 11.99 -2.97 2.52
C PHE A 73 11.14 -4.16 2.99
N GLY A 74 11.75 -5.22 3.53
CA GLY A 74 11.05 -6.44 3.92
C GLY A 74 10.59 -7.24 2.69
N ASN A 75 9.30 -7.51 2.55
CA ASN A 75 8.68 -8.17 1.39
C ASN A 75 7.71 -7.23 0.64
N ALA A 76 7.81 -5.91 0.85
CA ALA A 76 6.86 -4.96 0.29
C ALA A 76 6.98 -4.88 -1.24
N MET A 77 5.85 -4.78 -1.93
CA MET A 77 5.78 -4.74 -3.39
C MET A 77 5.14 -3.44 -3.87
N VAL A 78 5.79 -2.78 -4.83
CA VAL A 78 5.24 -1.61 -5.54
C VAL A 78 5.13 -1.95 -7.01
N TYR A 79 3.96 -1.83 -7.63
CA TYR A 79 3.76 -2.26 -9.03
C TYR A 79 2.68 -1.47 -9.77
N GLY A 80 2.47 -1.74 -11.07
CA GLY A 80 1.65 -0.90 -11.95
C GLY A 80 2.29 0.46 -12.21
N ASN A 81 1.53 1.55 -12.00
CA ASN A 81 1.98 2.94 -12.14
C ASN A 81 2.14 3.64 -10.77
N ALA A 82 2.16 2.87 -9.68
CA ALA A 82 2.19 3.40 -8.33
C ALA A 82 3.45 4.23 -8.06
N ARG A 83 3.33 5.23 -7.19
CA ARG A 83 4.45 6.10 -6.81
C ARG A 83 4.57 6.20 -5.31
N VAL A 84 5.79 6.00 -4.81
CA VAL A 84 6.12 6.09 -3.39
C VAL A 84 7.25 7.10 -3.23
N PHE A 85 6.99 8.21 -2.54
CA PHE A 85 7.96 9.32 -2.49
C PHE A 85 7.89 10.14 -1.20
N GLY A 86 8.64 11.24 -1.10
CA GLY A 86 8.75 11.98 0.17
C GLY A 86 9.53 11.17 1.20
N ASN A 87 9.08 11.10 2.45
CA ASN A 87 9.66 10.27 3.50
C ASN A 87 8.87 8.97 3.73
N ALA A 88 8.07 8.52 2.75
CA ALA A 88 7.15 7.40 2.94
C ALA A 88 7.89 6.07 3.17
N TRP A 89 7.38 5.25 4.10
CA TRP A 89 7.98 3.97 4.46
C TRP A 89 7.03 2.83 4.13
N MET A 90 7.56 1.80 3.49
CA MET A 90 6.84 0.58 3.15
C MET A 90 7.58 -0.68 3.56
N CYS A 91 6.92 -1.55 4.32
CA CYS A 91 7.52 -2.80 4.79
C CYS A 91 6.50 -3.92 5.06
N GLY A 92 6.95 -5.05 5.61
CA GLY A 92 6.12 -6.25 5.73
C GLY A 92 5.82 -6.85 4.36
N ASN A 93 4.59 -7.32 4.15
CA ASN A 93 4.09 -7.79 2.87
C ASN A 93 3.19 -6.73 2.18
N ALA A 94 3.36 -5.46 2.54
CA ALA A 94 2.53 -4.38 2.04
C ALA A 94 2.60 -4.27 0.51
N ARG A 95 1.47 -3.96 -0.11
CA ARG A 95 1.35 -3.81 -1.56
C ARG A 95 0.78 -2.44 -1.92
N VAL A 96 1.49 -1.68 -2.74
CA VAL A 96 0.99 -0.42 -3.31
C VAL A 96 1.01 -0.54 -4.84
N TYR A 97 -0.16 -0.42 -5.47
CA TYR A 97 -0.28 -0.73 -6.90
C TYR A 97 -1.38 0.05 -7.63
N GLY A 98 -1.50 -0.15 -8.94
CA GLY A 98 -2.40 0.65 -9.78
C GLY A 98 -1.82 2.04 -10.00
N ASN A 99 -2.59 3.10 -9.75
CA ASN A 99 -2.12 4.49 -9.82
C ASN A 99 -1.94 5.11 -8.42
N ALA A 100 -1.87 4.28 -7.37
CA ALA A 100 -1.83 4.74 -5.99
C ALA A 100 -0.56 5.57 -5.70
N LEU A 101 -0.74 6.58 -4.85
CA LEU A 101 0.33 7.46 -4.38
C LEU A 101 0.51 7.29 -2.87
N ALA A 102 1.73 7.00 -2.44
CA ALA A 102 2.12 6.98 -1.03
C ALA A 102 3.25 7.99 -0.80
N TYR A 103 3.03 9.06 -0.03
CA TYR A 103 4.03 10.12 0.13
C TYR A 103 4.00 10.85 1.48
N GLY A 104 4.81 11.90 1.66
CA GLY A 104 4.96 12.56 2.96
C GLY A 104 5.62 11.61 3.96
N ASP A 105 5.15 11.58 5.20
CA ASP A 105 5.63 10.67 6.26
C ASP A 105 4.73 9.42 6.39
N ALA A 106 4.02 9.05 5.31
CA ALA A 106 3.09 7.93 5.33
C ALA A 106 3.79 6.59 5.57
N CYS A 107 3.15 5.71 6.32
CA CYS A 107 3.63 4.35 6.56
C CYS A 107 2.61 3.32 6.07
N VAL A 108 3.04 2.41 5.19
CA VAL A 108 2.23 1.26 4.73
C VAL A 108 2.95 -0.03 5.09
N TYR A 109 2.37 -0.86 5.96
CA TYR A 109 3.07 -2.03 6.50
C TYR A 109 2.13 -3.19 6.86
N GLY A 110 2.67 -4.35 7.27
CA GLY A 110 1.87 -5.56 7.47
C GLY A 110 1.46 -6.17 6.13
N ASP A 111 0.21 -6.61 5.99
CA ASP A 111 -0.36 -7.18 4.76
C ASP A 111 -1.23 -6.17 3.99
N ALA A 112 -1.11 -4.88 4.35
CA ALA A 112 -1.93 -3.79 3.84
C ALA A 112 -1.80 -3.63 2.32
N ARG A 113 -2.91 -3.23 1.70
CA ARG A 113 -3.02 -3.04 0.25
C ARG A 113 -3.57 -1.65 -0.05
N VAL A 114 -2.83 -0.88 -0.85
CA VAL A 114 -3.26 0.44 -1.34
C VAL A 114 -3.28 0.40 -2.87
N CYS A 115 -4.43 0.64 -3.49
CA CYS A 115 -4.56 0.56 -4.94
C CYS A 115 -5.61 1.48 -5.56
N GLY A 116 -5.80 1.39 -6.87
CA GLY A 116 -6.65 2.32 -7.62
C GLY A 116 -5.98 3.69 -7.74
N ASP A 117 -6.76 4.75 -7.56
CA ASP A 117 -6.28 6.15 -7.56
C ASP A 117 -6.12 6.70 -6.13
N ALA A 118 -5.85 5.83 -5.16
CA ALA A 118 -5.77 6.16 -3.74
C ALA A 118 -4.54 6.98 -3.39
N TRP A 119 -4.71 8.01 -2.56
CA TRP A 119 -3.64 8.86 -2.06
C TRP A 119 -3.49 8.67 -0.54
N VAL A 120 -2.32 8.19 -0.12
CA VAL A 120 -1.94 8.03 1.28
C VAL A 120 -0.75 8.93 1.55
N TYR A 121 -0.92 9.94 2.40
CA TYR A 121 0.11 10.96 2.60
C TYR A 121 0.12 11.53 4.02
N GLY A 122 0.93 12.57 4.25
CA GLY A 122 1.05 13.20 5.56
C GLY A 122 1.54 12.20 6.60
N ASN A 123 0.87 12.12 7.75
CA ASN A 123 1.19 11.21 8.84
C ASN A 123 0.30 9.93 8.84
N ALA A 124 -0.28 9.59 7.69
CA ALA A 124 -1.15 8.41 7.55
C ALA A 124 -0.41 7.10 7.86
N ARG A 125 -1.14 6.15 8.45
CA ARG A 125 -0.65 4.79 8.71
C ARG A 125 -1.69 3.78 8.25
N VAL A 126 -1.33 2.95 7.27
CA VAL A 126 -2.16 1.88 6.75
C VAL A 126 -1.46 0.55 7.07
N CYS A 127 -2.08 -0.30 7.88
CA CYS A 127 -1.44 -1.54 8.33
C CYS A 127 -2.41 -2.68 8.62
N GLY A 128 -1.88 -3.80 9.12
CA GLY A 128 -2.63 -5.05 9.23
C GLY A 128 -3.05 -5.53 7.85
N ASP A 129 -4.28 -6.02 7.73
CA ASP A 129 -4.89 -6.45 6.46
C ASP A 129 -5.75 -5.35 5.80
N ALA A 130 -5.51 -4.08 6.12
CA ALA A 130 -6.31 -2.98 5.60
C ALA A 130 -6.25 -2.90 4.07
N MET A 131 -7.40 -2.70 3.42
CA MET A 131 -7.52 -2.53 1.97
C MET A 131 -8.01 -1.11 1.67
N VAL A 132 -7.13 -0.25 1.16
CA VAL A 132 -7.45 1.11 0.71
C VAL A 132 -7.48 1.13 -0.81
N ARG A 133 -8.60 1.51 -1.41
CA ARG A 133 -8.74 1.53 -2.89
C ARG A 133 -9.65 2.63 -3.42
N SER A 134 -9.80 2.69 -4.73
CA SER A 134 -10.60 3.70 -5.45
C SER A 134 -10.01 5.12 -5.25
N PHE A 135 -10.83 6.15 -5.04
CA PHE A 135 -10.40 7.54 -4.85
C PHE A 135 -10.18 7.90 -3.37
N ALA A 136 -9.51 7.03 -2.61
CA ALA A 136 -9.22 7.26 -1.20
C ALA A 136 -8.28 8.45 -1.00
N VAL A 137 -8.49 9.24 0.05
CA VAL A 137 -7.62 10.37 0.43
C VAL A 137 -7.37 10.29 1.93
N ILE A 138 -6.17 9.81 2.31
CA ILE A 138 -5.81 9.53 3.71
C ILE A 138 -4.53 10.31 4.04
N SER A 139 -4.66 11.42 4.78
CA SER A 139 -3.52 12.26 5.18
C SER A 139 -3.08 12.07 6.64
N GLU A 140 -3.93 11.45 7.44
CA GLU A 140 -3.76 11.32 8.88
C GLU A 140 -4.18 9.93 9.34
N ARG A 141 -3.64 9.50 10.49
CA ARG A 141 -3.98 8.21 11.10
C ARG A 141 -5.48 8.05 11.35
N LYS A 142 -6.19 9.11 11.73
CA LYS A 142 -7.62 9.03 12.08
C LYS A 142 -8.55 8.81 10.89
N MET A 143 -8.07 9.04 9.65
CA MET A 143 -8.89 8.94 8.44
C MET A 143 -9.14 7.51 7.95
N ILE A 144 -8.67 6.51 8.70
CA ILE A 144 -8.85 5.09 8.42
C ILE A 144 -9.13 4.33 9.71
N PHE A 145 -10.05 3.38 9.62
CA PHE A 145 -10.36 2.40 10.64
C PHE A 145 -10.35 1.01 10.00
N TRP A 146 -9.83 0.01 10.71
CA TRP A 146 -9.97 -1.38 10.31
C TRP A 146 -10.23 -2.27 11.52
N ALA A 147 -10.95 -3.36 11.28
CA ALA A 147 -11.22 -4.41 12.24
C ALA A 147 -11.10 -5.77 11.54
N SER A 148 -10.27 -6.66 12.11
CA SER A 148 -10.02 -8.02 11.62
C SER A 148 -10.78 -9.04 12.45
N ASN A 149 -10.89 -10.28 11.95
CA ASN A 149 -11.73 -11.33 12.53
C ASN A 149 -13.22 -10.95 12.59
N VAL A 150 -13.71 -10.29 11.53
CA VAL A 150 -15.07 -9.76 11.45
C VAL A 150 -15.90 -10.53 10.42
N GLY A 151 -17.15 -10.80 10.80
CA GLY A 151 -18.13 -11.51 10.00
C GLY A 151 -17.82 -12.99 9.83
N SER A 152 -18.64 -13.67 9.03
CA SER A 152 -18.63 -15.14 8.90
C SER A 152 -17.30 -15.75 8.40
N GLU A 153 -16.46 -14.96 7.75
CA GLU A 153 -15.19 -15.41 7.16
C GLU A 153 -13.95 -14.93 7.94
N ASN A 154 -14.12 -14.33 9.13
CA ASN A 154 -13.02 -13.78 9.95
C ASN A 154 -12.09 -12.81 9.19
N GLY A 155 -12.60 -12.10 8.20
CA GLY A 155 -11.80 -11.17 7.39
C GLY A 155 -11.75 -9.76 7.98
N THR A 156 -11.22 -8.83 7.19
CA THR A 156 -10.96 -7.45 7.61
C THR A 156 -11.93 -6.47 6.97
N LEU A 157 -12.68 -5.76 7.82
CA LEU A 157 -13.45 -4.58 7.45
C LEU A 157 -12.50 -3.38 7.47
N THR A 158 -12.45 -2.61 6.39
CA THR A 158 -11.71 -1.33 6.35
C THR A 158 -12.68 -0.22 5.99
N VAL A 159 -12.64 0.90 6.73
CA VAL A 159 -13.41 2.11 6.49
C VAL A 159 -12.45 3.29 6.41
N PHE A 160 -12.57 4.13 5.39
CA PHE A 160 -11.67 5.26 5.21
C PHE A 160 -12.34 6.44 4.50
N ASN A 161 -11.71 7.61 4.58
CA ASN A 161 -12.12 8.78 3.80
C ASN A 161 -11.87 8.57 2.30
N GLY A 162 -12.96 8.55 1.54
CA GLY A 162 -12.95 8.72 0.09
C GLY A 162 -13.26 10.17 -0.30
N LYS A 163 -13.12 10.46 -1.59
CA LYS A 163 -13.39 11.79 -2.17
C LYS A 163 -14.80 12.34 -1.87
N PHE A 164 -15.80 11.48 -1.74
CA PHE A 164 -17.22 11.87 -1.59
C PHE A 164 -17.84 11.39 -0.27
N GLY A 165 -17.02 10.99 0.71
CA GLY A 165 -17.48 10.44 1.98
C GLY A 165 -16.76 9.13 2.33
N LEU A 166 -17.27 8.46 3.36
CA LEU A 166 -16.68 7.22 3.84
C LEU A 166 -16.88 6.08 2.83
N ILE A 167 -15.80 5.36 2.58
CA ILE A 167 -15.79 4.15 1.77
C ILE A 167 -15.51 2.96 2.68
N VAL A 168 -16.21 1.87 2.43
CA VAL A 168 -16.07 0.60 3.12
C VAL A 168 -15.51 -0.44 2.16
N THR A 169 -14.61 -1.27 2.65
CA THR A 169 -14.14 -2.46 1.94
C THR A 169 -14.23 -3.67 2.87
N ARG A 170 -14.77 -4.76 2.36
CA ARG A 170 -14.79 -6.06 3.05
C ARG A 170 -14.83 -7.18 2.02
N GLY A 171 -13.80 -8.04 2.02
CA GLY A 171 -13.68 -9.07 0.98
C GLY A 171 -13.69 -8.44 -0.41
N CYS A 172 -14.58 -8.89 -1.29
CA CYS A 172 -14.74 -8.33 -2.63
C CYS A 172 -15.51 -6.99 -2.65
N PHE A 173 -16.26 -6.66 -1.59
CA PHE A 173 -17.12 -5.48 -1.55
C PHE A 173 -16.30 -4.19 -1.49
N THR A 174 -16.71 -3.18 -2.28
CA THR A 174 -16.40 -1.77 -2.04
C THR A 174 -17.54 -0.87 -2.43
N GLY A 175 -17.82 0.09 -1.57
CA GLY A 175 -18.87 1.08 -1.76
C GLY A 175 -18.93 2.03 -0.57
N THR A 176 -19.96 2.85 -0.56
CA THR A 176 -20.35 3.70 0.56
C THR A 176 -20.80 2.88 1.77
N VAL A 177 -20.94 3.56 2.91
CA VAL A 177 -21.50 2.95 4.13
C VAL A 177 -22.91 2.43 3.91
N ASP A 178 -23.77 3.20 3.23
CA ASP A 178 -25.18 2.82 3.01
C ASP A 178 -25.30 1.61 2.08
N GLU A 179 -24.51 1.57 1.01
CA GLU A 179 -24.44 0.40 0.11
C GLU A 179 -23.95 -0.84 0.87
N PHE A 180 -22.96 -0.69 1.76
CA PHE A 180 -22.45 -1.81 2.55
C PHE A 180 -23.47 -2.35 3.54
N LEU A 181 -24.13 -1.47 4.29
CA LEU A 181 -25.13 -1.86 5.28
C LEU A 181 -26.37 -2.47 4.60
N SER A 182 -26.82 -1.89 3.49
CA SER A 182 -27.88 -2.47 2.65
C SER A 182 -27.50 -3.87 2.19
N LYS A 183 -26.28 -4.03 1.64
CA LYS A 183 -25.84 -5.33 1.12
C LYS A 183 -25.64 -6.38 2.20
N SER A 184 -25.09 -5.98 3.35
CA SER A 184 -24.87 -6.92 4.46
C SER A 184 -26.19 -7.45 5.04
N LYS A 185 -27.26 -6.64 5.05
CA LYS A 185 -28.60 -7.06 5.48
C LYS A 185 -29.24 -8.08 4.53
N GLU A 186 -28.94 -7.99 3.23
CA GLU A 186 -29.43 -8.95 2.23
C GLU A 186 -28.72 -10.31 2.32
N VAL A 187 -27.42 -10.30 2.63
CA VAL A 187 -26.53 -11.46 2.43
C VAL A 187 -26.22 -12.20 3.73
N HIS A 188 -26.24 -11.53 4.87
CA HIS A 188 -25.82 -12.10 6.15
C HIS A 188 -26.97 -12.20 7.17
N ASP A 189 -26.76 -13.01 8.20
CA ASP A 189 -27.67 -13.10 9.34
C ASP A 189 -27.68 -11.81 10.19
N ASP A 190 -28.70 -11.67 11.04
CA ASP A 190 -28.89 -10.48 11.87
C ASP A 190 -27.70 -10.22 12.80
N LYS A 191 -27.05 -11.28 13.30
CA LYS A 191 -25.88 -11.17 14.17
C LYS A 191 -24.71 -10.52 13.44
N THR A 192 -24.37 -11.00 12.25
CA THR A 192 -23.26 -10.51 11.44
C THR A 192 -23.55 -9.11 10.91
N HIS A 193 -24.78 -8.85 10.45
CA HIS A 193 -25.18 -7.51 10.05
C HIS A 193 -25.08 -6.51 11.21
N HIS A 194 -25.50 -6.90 12.42
CA HIS A 194 -25.40 -6.06 13.61
C HIS A 194 -23.94 -5.78 14.00
N GLU A 195 -23.06 -6.78 13.94
CA GLU A 195 -21.61 -6.60 14.14
C GLU A 195 -21.04 -5.55 13.19
N TYR A 196 -21.35 -5.65 11.89
CA TYR A 196 -20.92 -4.66 10.91
C TYR A 196 -21.42 -3.26 11.24
N LYS A 197 -22.69 -3.12 11.63
CA LYS A 197 -23.26 -1.82 12.01
C LYS A 197 -22.49 -1.18 13.17
N LEU A 198 -22.20 -1.93 14.23
CA LEU A 198 -21.44 -1.43 15.38
C LEU A 198 -20.03 -0.97 14.98
N LEU A 199 -19.34 -1.73 14.12
CA LEU A 199 -18.01 -1.36 13.64
C LEU A 199 -18.03 -0.11 12.75
N ILE A 200 -19.07 0.05 11.92
CA ILE A 200 -19.29 1.26 11.13
C ILE A 200 -19.51 2.47 12.03
N GLU A 201 -20.32 2.34 13.09
CA GLU A 201 -20.55 3.43 14.06
C GLU A 201 -19.24 3.86 14.74
N VAL A 202 -18.39 2.90 15.12
CA VAL A 202 -17.04 3.19 15.66
C VAL A 202 -16.18 3.90 14.62
N ALA A 203 -16.20 3.45 13.36
CA ALA A 203 -15.43 4.07 12.29
C ALA A 203 -15.88 5.51 12.03
N GLN A 204 -17.19 5.76 11.93
CA GLN A 204 -17.77 7.09 11.75
C GLN A 204 -17.35 8.02 12.90
N SER A 205 -17.48 7.56 14.14
CA SER A 205 -17.10 8.32 15.33
C SER A 205 -15.61 8.71 15.34
N ARG A 206 -14.73 7.85 14.83
CA ARG A 206 -13.28 8.11 14.78
C ARG A 206 -12.84 8.98 13.61
N ILE A 207 -13.47 8.80 12.45
CA ILE A 207 -13.02 9.44 11.21
C ILE A 207 -13.64 10.84 11.05
N LEU A 208 -14.89 11.03 11.47
CA LEU A 208 -15.65 12.26 11.25
C LEU A 208 -15.56 13.27 12.40
N ASN A 209 -15.04 12.85 13.57
CA ASN A 209 -14.77 13.73 14.71
C ASN A 209 -13.27 14.07 14.84
#